data_AF-A0A2T0UBI7-F1
#
_entry.id   AF-A0A2T0UBI7-F1
#
_cell.length_a   1.000
_cell.length_b   1.000
_cell.length_c   1.000
_cell.angle_alpha   90.00
_cell.angle_beta   90.00
_cell.angle_gamma   90.00
#
_symmetry.space_group_name_H-M   'P 1'
#
loop_
_entity.id
_entity.type
_entity.pdbx_description
1 polymer ?
#
loop_
_entity_poly.entity_id
_entity_poly.type
_entity_poly.pdbx_seq_one_letter_code
_entity_poly.pdbx_strand_id
1 'polypeptide(L)'
;MEFLDLRPVSTARYNEPISIALLLVLFLAFPWLCRHVDVTSAALDPGALSAVIMAILSFLLFKAVTWRVMKAIWPVFTVYSECDFEYEFRGLAAREKVMIYLGFYLLLLAGFVMTLMALL
;
A
#
# COMPACT_ATOMS: atom_id res chain seq x y z
N MET A 1 10.17 27.26 -26.39
CA MET A 1 10.23 25.79 -26.21
C MET A 1 11.17 25.54 -25.06
N GLU A 2 10.65 25.71 -23.85
CA GLU A 2 11.42 25.54 -22.62
C GLU A 2 11.77 24.06 -22.43
N PHE A 3 13.04 23.86 -22.10
CA PHE A 3 13.60 22.61 -21.63
C PHE A 3 12.76 22.08 -20.46
N LEU A 4 12.19 20.89 -20.63
CA LEU A 4 11.73 20.07 -19.51
C LEU A 4 12.96 19.79 -18.64
N ASP A 5 13.12 20.57 -17.57
CA ASP A 5 14.06 20.35 -16.48
C ASP A 5 13.69 19.01 -15.82
N LEU A 6 14.26 17.93 -16.36
CA LEU A 6 14.16 16.57 -15.84
C LEU A 6 14.97 16.50 -14.55
N ARG A 7 14.49 17.15 -13.49
CA ARG A 7 15.06 16.95 -12.16
C ARG A 7 14.91 15.47 -11.82
N PRO A 8 15.97 14.83 -11.28
CA PRO A 8 15.89 13.44 -10.88
C PRO A 8 14.82 13.33 -9.79
N VAL A 9 13.71 12.68 -10.15
CA VAL A 9 12.66 12.26 -9.23
C VAL A 9 13.34 11.63 -8.02
N SER A 10 13.05 12.13 -6.82
CA SER A 10 13.51 11.54 -5.57
C SER A 10 13.01 10.10 -5.51
N THR A 11 13.84 9.16 -5.94
CA THR A 11 13.57 7.74 -5.79
C THR A 11 13.87 7.38 -4.34
N ALA A 12 12.99 7.76 -3.42
CA ALA A 12 12.85 7.01 -2.18
C ALA A 12 12.61 5.56 -2.63
N ARG A 13 13.66 4.73 -2.56
CA ARG A 13 13.71 3.41 -3.17
C ARG A 13 12.92 2.43 -2.32
N TYR A 14 11.62 2.67 -2.22
CA TYR A 14 10.67 1.69 -1.74
C TYR A 14 10.59 0.60 -2.80
N ASN A 15 11.17 -0.55 -2.47
CA ASN A 15 11.15 -1.72 -3.35
C ASN A 15 9.77 -2.38 -3.29
N GLU A 16 8.75 -1.66 -3.72
CA GLU A 16 7.38 -2.13 -3.87
C GLU A 16 7.26 -3.49 -4.60
N PRO A 17 8.03 -3.78 -5.68
CA PRO A 17 7.98 -5.13 -6.26
C PRO A 17 8.53 -6.20 -5.32
N ILE A 18 9.48 -5.88 -4.45
CA ILE A 18 10.03 -6.82 -3.47
C ILE A 18 9.02 -7.08 -2.36
N SER A 19 8.30 -6.05 -1.89
CA SER A 19 7.25 -6.25 -0.87
C SER A 19 6.07 -7.08 -1.41
N ILE A 20 5.65 -6.84 -2.66
CA ILE A 20 4.64 -7.67 -3.34
C ILE A 20 5.13 -9.11 -3.48
N ALA A 21 6.37 -9.33 -3.94
CA ALA A 21 6.93 -10.67 -4.10
C ALA A 21 7.05 -11.40 -2.74
N LEU A 22 7.50 -10.70 -1.69
CA LEU A 22 7.64 -11.25 -0.35
C LEU A 22 6.28 -11.65 0.23
N LEU A 23 5.25 -10.82 0.08
CA LEU A 23 3.88 -11.14 0.53
C LEU A 23 3.30 -12.32 -0.24
N LEU A 24 3.59 -12.43 -1.53
CA LEU A 24 3.14 -13.56 -2.35
C LEU A 24 3.82 -14.87 -1.93
N VAL A 25 5.13 -14.84 -1.68
CA VAL A 25 5.86 -15.99 -1.12
C VAL A 25 5.33 -16.36 0.26
N LEU A 26 5.10 -15.37 1.13
CA LEU A 26 4.54 -15.59 2.46
C LEU A 26 3.14 -16.19 2.40
N PHE A 27 2.29 -15.73 1.49
CA PHE A 27 0.95 -16.29 1.24
C PHE A 27 1.03 -17.77 0.82
N LEU A 28 1.91 -18.11 -0.11
CA LEU A 28 2.08 -19.50 -0.58
C LEU A 28 2.68 -20.42 0.51
N ALA A 29 3.59 -19.89 1.31
CA ALA A 29 4.21 -20.63 2.43
C ALA A 29 3.29 -20.70 3.67
N PHE A 30 2.26 -19.87 3.74
CA PHE A 30 1.41 -19.70 4.92
C PHE A 30 0.78 -21.02 5.42
N PRO A 31 0.19 -21.87 4.56
CA PRO A 31 -0.40 -23.13 5.02
C PRO A 31 0.66 -24.11 5.57
N TRP A 32 1.87 -24.09 5.02
CA TRP A 32 2.98 -24.93 5.49
C TRP A 32 3.51 -24.45 6.84
N LEU A 33 3.65 -23.13 7.02
CA LEU A 33 4.06 -22.48 8.27
C LEU A 33 3.07 -22.79 9.41
N CYS A 34 1.76 -22.63 9.18
CA CYS A 34 0.74 -22.92 10.19
C CYS A 34 0.80 -24.36 10.70
N ARG A 35 0.99 -25.34 9.80
CA ARG A 35 1.08 -26.76 10.16
C ARG A 35 2.33 -27.12 10.98
N HIS A 36 3.41 -26.34 10.89
CA HIS A 36 4.62 -26.55 11.68
C HIS A 36 4.54 -25.96 13.09
N VAL A 37 3.76 -24.87 13.26
CA VAL A 37 3.58 -24.22 14.56
C VAL A 37 2.54 -24.95 15.41
N ASP A 38 1.47 -25.46 14.79
CA ASP A 38 0.46 -26.25 15.48
C ASP A 38 -0.07 -27.37 14.58
N VAL A 39 0.41 -28.59 14.82
CA VAL A 39 -0.01 -29.83 14.14
C VAL A 39 -1.48 -30.18 14.43
N THR A 40 -2.02 -29.70 15.55
CA THR A 40 -3.38 -30.00 16.04
C THR A 40 -4.38 -28.89 15.79
N SER A 41 -3.95 -27.76 15.24
CA SER A 41 -4.85 -26.70 14.81
C SER A 41 -5.91 -27.32 13.91
N ALA A 42 -7.13 -27.45 14.46
CA ALA A 42 -8.31 -27.72 13.66
C ALA A 42 -8.33 -26.68 12.54
N ALA A 43 -9.00 -26.96 11.43
CA ALA A 43 -9.18 -26.07 10.29
C ALA A 43 -9.90 -24.73 10.62
N LEU A 44 -9.66 -24.09 11.76
CA LEU A 44 -9.71 -22.65 11.95
C LEU A 44 -8.67 -22.08 10.97
N ASP A 45 -9.23 -21.74 9.82
CA ASP A 45 -8.66 -21.91 8.50
C ASP A 45 -7.32 -21.19 8.31
N PRO A 46 -6.25 -21.91 7.90
CA PRO A 46 -5.15 -21.29 7.16
C PRO A 46 -5.69 -20.38 6.04
N GLY A 47 -6.87 -20.69 5.49
CA GLY A 47 -7.68 -19.83 4.63
C GLY A 47 -7.98 -18.45 5.22
N ALA A 48 -8.56 -18.35 6.42
CA ALA A 48 -8.94 -17.06 7.04
C ALA A 48 -7.72 -16.16 7.30
N LEU A 49 -6.63 -16.70 7.84
CA LEU A 49 -5.40 -15.94 8.05
C LEU A 49 -4.69 -15.62 6.72
N SER A 50 -4.69 -16.54 5.75
CA SER A 50 -4.16 -16.27 4.40
C SER A 50 -4.97 -15.21 3.67
N ALA A 51 -6.25 -15.05 4.00
CA ALA A 51 -7.12 -14.07 3.39
C ALA A 51 -6.81 -12.63 3.86
N VAL A 52 -6.27 -12.46 5.09
CA VAL A 52 -5.65 -11.19 5.51
C VAL A 52 -4.45 -10.86 4.62
N ILE A 53 -3.58 -11.84 4.36
CA ILE A 53 -2.41 -11.66 3.48
C ILE A 53 -2.86 -11.35 2.04
N MET A 54 -3.91 -12.01 1.54
CA MET A 54 -4.50 -11.72 0.23
C MET A 54 -5.14 -10.34 0.15
N ALA A 55 -5.77 -9.87 1.23
CA ALA A 55 -6.31 -8.51 1.27
C ALA A 55 -5.19 -7.47 1.17
N ILE A 56 -4.09 -7.66 1.90
CA ILE A 56 -2.90 -6.79 1.80
C ILE A 56 -2.31 -6.86 0.39
N LEU A 57 -2.17 -8.06 -0.19
CA LEU A 57 -1.68 -8.26 -1.55
C LEU A 57 -2.57 -7.54 -2.57
N SER A 58 -3.89 -7.68 -2.45
CA SER A 58 -4.87 -7.06 -3.35
C SER A 58 -4.83 -5.54 -3.24
N PHE A 59 -4.68 -4.99 -2.04
CA PHE A 59 -4.52 -3.56 -1.81
C PHE A 59 -3.22 -3.02 -2.46
N LEU A 60 -2.10 -3.72 -2.28
CA LEU A 60 -0.83 -3.33 -2.89
C LEU A 60 -0.87 -3.42 -4.42
N LEU A 61 -1.49 -4.46 -4.97
CA LEU A 61 -1.70 -4.60 -6.41
C LEU A 61 -2.59 -3.48 -6.95
N PHE A 62 -3.70 -3.19 -6.28
CA PHE A 62 -4.59 -2.09 -6.64
C PHE A 62 -3.86 -0.74 -6.63
N LYS A 63 -3.07 -0.47 -5.58
CA LYS A 63 -2.23 0.74 -5.51
C LYS A 63 -1.23 0.79 -6.66
N ALA A 64 -0.51 -0.30 -6.93
CA ALA A 64 0.51 -0.36 -7.97
C ALA A 64 -0.08 -0.12 -9.36
N VAL A 65 -1.21 -0.76 -9.66
CA VAL A 65 -1.95 -0.58 -10.92
C VAL A 65 -2.48 0.84 -11.04
N THR A 66 -3.14 1.36 -10.00
CA THR A 66 -3.67 2.73 -9.99
C THR A 66 -2.57 3.76 -10.21
N TRP A 67 -1.41 3.59 -9.56
CA TRP A 67 -0.26 4.47 -9.76
C TRP A 67 0.27 4.43 -11.20
N ARG A 68 0.37 3.25 -11.79
CA ARG A 68 0.76 3.08 -13.20
C ARG A 68 -0.22 3.76 -14.14
N VAL A 69 -1.52 3.59 -13.92
CA VAL A 69 -2.60 4.21 -14.69
C VAL A 69 -2.56 5.73 -14.54
N MET A 70 -2.36 6.23 -13.32
CA MET A 70 -2.27 7.67 -13.06
C MET A 70 -1.07 8.32 -13.73
N LYS A 71 0.09 7.63 -13.77
CA LYS A 71 1.26 8.06 -14.56
C LYS A 71 0.96 8.14 -16.07
N ALA A 72 0.15 7.22 -16.58
CA ALA A 72 -0.21 7.19 -18.00
C ALA A 72 -1.24 8.26 -18.39
N ILE A 73 -2.28 8.45 -17.57
CA ILE A 73 -3.39 9.36 -17.88
C ILE A 73 -3.06 10.80 -17.48
N TRP A 74 -2.37 11.01 -16.35
CA TRP A 74 -2.18 12.32 -15.74
C TRP A 74 -0.74 12.57 -15.29
N PRO A 75 0.22 12.67 -16.22
CA PRO A 75 1.64 12.86 -15.89
C PRO A 75 1.90 14.15 -15.10
N VAL A 76 1.12 15.21 -15.34
CA VAL A 76 1.22 16.49 -14.61
C VAL A 76 0.98 16.31 -13.11
N PHE A 77 -0.01 15.49 -12.74
CA PHE A 77 -0.29 15.20 -11.33
C PHE A 77 0.87 14.44 -10.69
N THR A 78 1.50 13.53 -11.43
CA THR A 78 2.64 12.77 -10.89
C THR A 78 3.88 13.64 -10.67
N VAL A 79 4.13 14.61 -11.55
CA VAL A 79 5.21 15.59 -11.34
C VAL A 79 4.91 16.46 -10.12
N TYR A 80 3.69 17.00 -10.01
CA TYR A 80 3.29 17.78 -8.85
C TYR A 80 3.41 16.99 -7.54
N SER A 81 2.94 15.74 -7.54
CA SER A 81 3.00 14.85 -6.37
C SER A 81 4.43 14.51 -5.94
N GLU A 82 5.37 14.40 -6.88
CA GLU A 82 6.76 14.01 -6.61
C GLU A 82 7.65 15.22 -6.27
N CYS A 83 7.40 16.39 -6.87
CA CYS A 83 8.27 17.57 -6.78
C CYS A 83 7.73 18.67 -5.85
N ASP A 84 6.43 18.97 -5.95
CA ASP A 84 5.85 20.20 -5.38
C ASP A 84 5.04 19.92 -4.11
N PHE A 85 4.46 18.73 -4.00
CA PHE A 85 3.60 18.34 -2.88
C PHE A 85 4.30 18.47 -1.53
N GLU A 86 5.56 18.08 -1.40
CA GLU A 86 6.28 18.18 -0.12
C GLU A 86 6.47 19.64 0.31
N TYR A 87 6.80 20.52 -0.65
CA TYR A 87 6.99 21.94 -0.39
C TYR A 87 5.69 22.61 0.04
N GLU A 88 4.61 22.37 -0.70
CA GLU A 88 3.29 22.92 -0.36
C GLU A 88 2.77 22.32 0.96
N PHE A 89 2.94 21.02 1.19
CA PHE A 89 2.57 20.36 2.43
C PHE A 89 3.29 20.94 3.65
N ARG A 90 4.57 21.33 3.51
CA ARG A 90 5.31 22.03 4.58
C ARG A 90 4.74 23.42 4.86
N GLY A 91 4.15 24.08 3.86
CA GLY A 91 3.48 25.38 3.99
C GLY A 91 2.13 25.33 4.72
N LEU A 92 1.46 24.18 4.79
CA LEU A 92 0.13 24.05 5.42
C LEU A 92 0.14 24.37 6.92
N ALA A 93 -1.00 24.86 7.41
CA ALA A 93 -1.20 25.10 8.82
C ALA A 93 -1.12 23.78 9.62
N ALA A 94 -0.66 23.85 10.87
CA ALA A 94 -0.50 22.67 11.72
C ALA A 94 -1.79 21.84 11.85
N ARG A 95 -2.96 22.51 11.91
CA ARG A 95 -4.26 21.84 11.97
C ARG A 95 -4.58 21.02 10.72
N GLU A 96 -4.27 21.55 9.54
CA GLU A 96 -4.51 20.88 8.27
C GLU A 96 -3.62 19.65 8.12
N LYS A 97 -2.34 19.77 8.50
CA LYS A 97 -1.41 18.63 8.57
C LYS A 97 -1.95 17.51 9.45
N VAL A 98 -2.43 17.85 10.65
CA VAL A 98 -3.02 16.87 11.59
C VAL A 98 -4.24 16.20 10.98
N MET A 99 -5.13 16.96 10.32
CA MET A 99 -6.30 16.39 9.65
C MET A 99 -5.92 15.42 8.53
N ILE A 100 -4.91 15.75 7.73
CA ILE A 100 -4.42 14.87 6.66
C ILE A 100 -3.85 13.56 7.25
N TYR A 101 -2.97 13.65 8.24
CA TYR A 101 -2.41 12.47 8.89
C TYR A 101 -3.47 11.60 9.57
N LEU A 102 -4.38 12.23 10.31
CA LEU A 102 -5.46 11.51 10.99
C LEU A 102 -6.42 10.87 9.98
N GLY A 103 -6.74 11.56 8.88
CA GLY A 103 -7.56 11.03 7.79
C GLY A 103 -6.93 9.80 7.15
N PHE A 104 -5.63 9.84 6.81
CA PHE A 104 -4.92 8.68 6.30
C PHE A 104 -4.92 7.51 7.29
N TYR A 105 -4.70 7.77 8.57
CA TYR A 105 -4.73 6.73 9.60
C TYR A 105 -6.13 6.09 9.72
N LEU A 106 -7.19 6.90 9.75
CA LEU A 106 -8.56 6.41 9.81
C LEU A 106 -8.95 5.61 8.56
N LEU A 107 -8.45 6.00 7.38
CA LEU A 107 -8.69 5.28 6.13
C LEU A 107 -8.00 3.91 6.12
N LEU A 108 -6.77 3.83 6.64
CA LEU A 108 -6.08 2.55 6.85
C LEU A 108 -6.81 1.67 7.87
N LEU A 109 -7.27 2.25 8.98
CA LEU A 109 -8.04 1.54 10.00
C LEU A 109 -9.36 1.02 9.43
N ALA A 110 -10.08 1.85 8.66
CA ALA A 110 -11.31 1.45 7.99
C ALA A 110 -11.06 0.31 6.99
N GLY A 111 -10.00 0.41 6.17
CA GLY A 111 -9.58 -0.67 5.28
C GLY A 111 -9.32 -1.98 6.03
N PHE A 112 -8.59 -1.91 7.16
CA PHE A 112 -8.34 -3.07 8.02
C PHE A 112 -9.64 -3.70 8.54
N VAL A 113 -10.56 -2.88 9.09
CA VAL A 113 -11.86 -3.37 9.58
C VAL A 113 -12.70 -3.99 8.47
N MET A 114 -12.76 -3.37 7.29
CA MET A 114 -13.50 -3.90 6.14
C MET A 114 -12.93 -5.25 5.67
N THR A 115 -11.60 -5.39 5.67
CA THR A 115 -10.97 -6.67 5.32
C THR A 115 -11.25 -7.75 6.35
N LEU A 116 -11.22 -7.44 7.66
CA LEU A 116 -11.64 -8.38 8.70
C LEU A 116 -13.12 -8.75 8.61
N MET A 117 -13.98 -7.79 8.28
CA MET A 117 -15.42 -8.03 8.10
C MET A 117 -15.70 -8.96 6.91
N ALA A 118 -14.90 -8.88 5.85
CA ALA A 118 -15.00 -9.80 4.71
C ALA A 118 -14.57 -11.25 5.03
N LEU A 119 -14.00 -11.49 6.22
CA LEU A 119 -13.56 -12.81 6.69
C LEU A 119 -14.51 -13.45 7.72
N LEU A 120 -15.50 -12.70 8.20
CA LEU A 120 -16.59 -13.16 9.06
C LEU A 120 -17.77 -13.65 8.20
#